data_AF-A0A820FQI4-F1
#
_entry.id   AF-A0A820FQI4-F1
#
_cell.length_a   1.000
_cell.length_b   1.000
_cell.length_c   1.000
_cell.angle_alpha   90.00
_cell.angle_beta   90.00
_cell.angle_gamma   90.00
#
_symmetry.space_group_name_H-M   'P 1'
#
loop_
_entity.id
_entity.type
_entity.pdbx_description
1 polymer ?
#
loop_
_entity_poly.entity_id
_entity_poly.type
_entity_poly.pdbx_seq_one_letter_code
_entity_poly.pdbx_strand_id
1 'polypeptide(L)'
;MYRLIQLLILIFGIAYLVIHKKGYQEIDTSIISSIILKVKGLGFRQTDDNHTLVIDGADYIVPPQENNALFLMTNFIRTDQQEKRCEESPSLKIAACKNDTH
;
A
#
# COMPACT_ATOMS: atom_id res chain seq x y z
N MET A 1 -20.66 -1.16 -59.62
CA MET A 1 -20.58 -1.96 -58.39
C MET A 1 -19.18 -1.98 -57.77
N TYR A 2 -18.12 -2.33 -58.50
CA TYR A 2 -16.75 -2.38 -57.93
C TYR A 2 -16.27 -1.09 -57.25
N ARG A 3 -16.55 0.08 -57.83
CA ARG A 3 -16.19 1.38 -57.25
C ARG A 3 -16.88 1.70 -55.92
N LEU A 4 -18.10 1.20 -55.73
CA LEU A 4 -18.91 1.39 -54.51
C LEU A 4 -18.37 0.52 -53.36
N ILE A 5 -18.08 -0.75 -53.67
CA ILE A 5 -17.46 -1.68 -52.73
C ILE A 5 -16.08 -1.18 -52.30
N GLN A 6 -15.29 -0.67 -53.25
CA GLN A 6 -13.97 -0.10 -52.99
C GLN A 6 -14.04 1.11 -52.04
N LEU A 7 -15.00 2.01 -52.21
CA LEU A 7 -15.22 3.15 -51.31
C LEU A 7 -15.62 2.71 -49.91
N LEU A 8 -16.49 1.70 -49.79
CA LEU A 8 -16.97 1.17 -48.52
C LEU A 8 -15.83 0.58 -47.68
N ILE A 9 -14.97 -0.22 -48.33
CA ILE A 9 -13.79 -0.83 -47.69
C ILE A 9 -12.80 0.27 -47.23
N LEU A 10 -12.62 1.31 -48.04
CA LEU A 10 -11.70 2.41 -47.75
C LEU A 10 -12.20 3.26 -46.57
N ILE A 11 -13.48 3.64 -46.56
CA ILE A 11 -14.10 4.39 -45.46
C ILE A 11 -14.05 3.57 -44.17
N PHE A 12 -14.38 2.28 -44.23
CA PHE A 12 -14.32 1.41 -43.07
C PHE A 12 -12.89 1.30 -42.51
N GLY A 13 -11.89 1.13 -43.39
CA GLY A 13 -10.48 1.09 -43.01
C GLY A 13 -10.02 2.37 -42.32
N ILE A 14 -10.36 3.54 -42.86
CA ILE A 14 -10.01 4.83 -42.25
C ILE A 14 -10.74 5.02 -40.91
N ALA A 15 -12.05 4.81 -40.87
CA ALA A 15 -12.83 4.98 -39.66
C ALA A 15 -12.37 4.05 -38.52
N TYR A 16 -12.04 2.80 -38.85
CA TYR A 16 -11.62 1.82 -37.86
C TYR A 16 -10.14 1.99 -37.45
N LEU A 17 -9.22 2.03 -38.42
CA LEU A 17 -7.78 2.02 -38.13
C LEU A 17 -7.26 3.40 -37.72
N VAL A 18 -7.68 4.44 -38.44
CA VAL A 18 -7.18 5.80 -38.21
C VAL A 18 -7.92 6.42 -37.04
N ILE A 19 -9.26 6.47 -37.09
CA ILE A 19 -10.04 7.18 -36.07
C ILE A 19 -10.18 6.33 -34.79
N HIS A 20 -10.70 5.11 -34.88
CA HIS A 20 -11.01 4.33 -33.68
C HIS A 20 -9.74 3.77 -33.00
N LYS A 21 -8.77 3.27 -33.77
CA LYS A 21 -7.52 2.73 -33.22
C LYS A 21 -6.42 3.78 -33.03
N LYS A 22 -6.65 5.03 -33.43
CA LYS A 22 -5.64 6.11 -33.42
C LYS A 22 -4.30 5.64 -34.01
N GLY A 23 -4.33 4.82 -35.05
CA GLY A 23 -3.13 4.21 -35.63
C GLY A 23 -2.16 5.21 -36.28
N TYR A 24 -2.57 6.49 -36.39
CA TYR A 24 -1.72 7.61 -36.80
C TYR A 24 -0.83 8.13 -35.67
N GLN A 25 -1.07 7.72 -34.42
CA GLN A 25 -0.38 8.22 -33.25
C GLN A 25 0.55 7.12 -32.69
N GLU A 26 1.83 7.43 -32.54
CA GLU A 26 2.75 6.54 -31.83
C GLU A 26 2.41 6.58 -30.34
N ILE A 27 2.09 5.41 -29.77
CA ILE A 27 1.74 5.28 -28.37
C ILE A 27 3.03 4.99 -27.62
N ASP A 28 3.60 6.00 -26.98
CA ASP A 28 4.71 5.82 -26.05
C ASP A 28 4.22 4.94 -24.89
N THR A 29 4.64 3.68 -24.91
CA THR A 29 4.33 2.68 -23.88
C THR A 29 5.30 2.75 -22.70
N SER A 30 6.41 3.50 -22.83
CA SER A 30 7.36 3.73 -21.74
C SER A 30 6.91 4.89 -20.86
N ILE A 31 5.85 4.68 -20.08
CA ILE A 31 5.52 5.58 -18.97
C ILE A 31 6.53 5.30 -17.86
N ILE A 32 7.61 6.08 -17.83
CA ILE A 32 8.55 6.08 -16.70
C ILE A 32 7.97 7.03 -15.66
N SER A 33 7.11 6.50 -14.79
CA SER A 33 6.57 7.24 -13.65
C SER A 33 7.35 6.87 -12.39
N SER A 34 7.91 7.88 -11.74
CA SER A 34 8.57 7.76 -10.44
C SER A 34 7.85 8.68 -9.45
N ILE A 35 7.32 8.11 -8.37
CA ILE A 35 6.62 8.86 -7.32
C ILE A 35 7.49 8.84 -6.07
N ILE A 36 7.82 10.03 -5.55
CA ILE A 36 8.55 10.19 -4.29
C ILE A 36 7.61 10.85 -3.29
N LEU A 37 7.32 10.16 -2.19
CA LEU A 37 6.46 10.65 -1.11
C LEU A 37 7.32 11.03 0.10
N LYS A 38 7.13 12.25 0.63
CA LYS A 38 7.78 12.72 1.86
C LYS A 38 6.71 13.18 2.83
N VAL A 39 6.61 12.51 3.97
CA VAL A 39 5.67 12.88 5.04
C VAL A 39 6.37 13.79 6.05
N LYS A 40 5.65 14.79 6.57
CA LYS A 40 6.09 15.67 7.65
C LYS A 40 4.95 15.78 8.65
N GLY A 41 5.24 15.60 9.94
CA GLY A 41 4.24 15.72 10.99
C GLY A 41 4.75 15.14 12.31
N LEU A 42 4.22 15.67 13.41
CA LEU A 42 4.48 15.20 14.77
C LEU A 42 3.18 14.63 15.33
N GLY A 43 3.25 13.42 15.87
CA GLY A 43 2.17 12.79 16.62
C GLY A 43 2.39 12.96 18.12
N PHE A 44 1.31 13.18 18.86
CA PHE A 44 1.34 13.21 20.33
C PHE A 44 0.43 12.12 20.86
N ARG A 45 0.96 11.25 21.72
CA ARG A 45 0.19 10.18 22.35
C ARG A 45 0.38 10.22 23.86
N GLN A 46 -0.72 10.19 24.61
CA GLN A 46 -0.67 9.98 26.05
C GLN A 46 -0.53 8.48 26.33
N THR A 47 0.53 8.11 27.05
CA THR A 47 0.77 6.75 27.55
C THR A 47 0.07 6.58 28.90
N ASP A 48 -0.25 5.34 29.28
CA ASP A 48 -0.90 4.99 30.55
C ASP A 48 -0.16 5.56 31.78
N ASP A 49 1.18 5.69 31.70
CA ASP A 49 2.03 6.29 32.73
C ASP A 49 1.95 7.84 32.80
N ASN A 50 0.90 8.46 32.26
CA ASN A 50 0.75 9.93 32.13
C ASN A 50 1.89 10.64 31.39
N HIS A 51 2.67 9.91 30.59
CA HIS A 51 3.75 10.47 29.78
C HIS A 51 3.26 10.77 28.36
N THR A 52 3.54 11.98 27.87
CA THR A 52 3.31 12.33 26.46
C THR A 52 4.47 11.80 25.62
N LEU A 53 4.20 10.76 24.85
CA LEU A 53 5.11 10.29 23.82
C LEU A 53 4.95 11.16 22.57
N VAL A 54 6.04 11.78 22.15
CA VAL A 54 6.13 12.46 20.84
C VAL A 54 6.64 11.45 19.82
N ILE A 55 5.95 11.35 18.70
CA ILE A 55 6.23 10.42 17.61
C ILE A 55 6.56 11.26 16.37
N ASP A 56 7.73 11.07 15.79
CA ASP A 56 8.15 11.78 14.57
C ASP A 56 7.95 10.90 13.32
N GLY A 57 8.15 11.46 12.13
CA GLY A 57 8.06 10.75 10.86
C GLY A 57 8.98 9.57 10.69
N ALA A 58 10.06 9.49 11.46
CA ALA A 58 10.89 8.29 11.51
C ALA A 58 10.19 7.10 12.22
N ASP A 59 9.23 7.37 13.10
CA ASP A 59 8.62 6.36 13.97
C ASP A 59 7.28 5.82 13.43
N TYR A 60 6.54 6.62 12.65
CA TYR A 60 5.26 6.17 12.05
C TYR A 60 5.38 5.66 10.60
N ILE A 61 6.56 5.76 9.97
CA ILE A 61 6.82 5.27 8.61
C ILE A 61 7.72 4.03 8.71
N VAL A 62 7.12 2.85 8.54
CA VAL A 62 7.82 1.57 8.57
C VAL A 62 7.42 0.74 7.35
N PRO A 63 8.35 0.36 6.46
CA PRO A 63 9.76 0.79 6.37
C PRO A 63 9.89 2.24 5.84
N PRO A 64 11.05 2.90 6.02
CA PRO A 64 11.23 4.31 5.65
C PRO A 64 11.12 4.58 4.13
N GLN A 65 11.22 3.55 3.29
CA GLN A 65 11.11 3.67 1.83
C GLN A 65 10.49 2.40 1.24
N GLU A 66 9.34 2.55 0.57
CA GLU A 66 8.72 1.52 -0.25
C GLU A 66 8.48 2.02 -1.68
N ASN A 67 8.48 1.10 -2.64
CA ASN A 67 8.24 1.44 -4.03
C ASN A 67 6.73 1.62 -4.28
N ASN A 68 6.32 2.81 -4.71
CA ASN A 68 4.93 3.18 -5.00
C ASN A 68 3.92 2.98 -3.85
N ALA A 69 4.36 2.84 -2.59
CA ALA A 69 3.49 2.67 -1.43
C ALA A 69 4.00 3.49 -0.23
N LEU A 70 3.10 3.83 0.68
CA LEU A 70 3.40 4.49 1.95
C LEU A 70 2.54 3.86 3.04
N PHE A 71 3.19 3.39 4.11
CA PHE A 71 2.52 2.93 5.31
C PHE A 71 2.58 4.01 6.39
N LEU A 72 1.42 4.34 6.97
CA LEU A 72 1.30 5.33 8.04
C LEU A 72 0.73 4.67 9.29
N MET A 73 1.54 4.58 10.35
CA MET A 73 1.11 4.03 11.63
C MET A 73 0.20 5.02 12.37
N THR A 74 -1.05 4.63 12.59
CA THR A 74 -2.05 5.44 13.32
C THR A 74 -2.30 4.95 14.74
N ASN A 75 -2.09 3.66 15.01
CA ASN A 75 -2.24 3.04 16.31
C ASN A 75 -1.19 1.94 16.48
N PHE A 76 -0.64 1.82 17.68
CA PHE A 76 0.29 0.74 18.05
C PHE A 76 0.07 0.33 19.51
N ILE A 77 0.50 -0.88 19.85
CA ILE A 77 0.64 -1.34 21.22
C ILE A 77 2.12 -1.61 21.42
N ARG A 78 2.74 -0.96 22.40
CA ARG A 78 4.16 -1.16 22.74
C ARG A 78 4.25 -2.17 23.88
N THR A 79 5.07 -3.20 23.69
CA THR A 79 5.34 -4.21 24.73
C THR A 79 6.85 -4.34 24.86
N ASP A 80 7.41 -3.78 25.94
CA ASP A 80 8.81 -3.95 26.25
C ASP A 80 9.01 -5.32 26.91
N GLN A 81 9.74 -6.21 26.25
CA GLN A 81 9.90 -7.61 26.65
C GLN A 81 11.32 -7.91 27.12
N GLN A 82 11.44 -8.87 28.04
CA GLN A 82 12.72 -9.39 28.54
C GLN A 82 12.69 -10.92 28.46
N GLU A 83 13.85 -11.54 28.24
CA GLU A 83 13.97 -12.99 28.22
C GLU A 83 13.80 -13.56 29.64
N LYS A 84 12.55 -13.93 29.96
CA LYS A 84 12.15 -14.49 31.25
C LYS A 84 11.08 -15.56 31.04
N ARG A 85 10.95 -16.45 32.03
CA ARG A 85 9.80 -17.36 32.11
C ARG A 85 8.58 -16.54 32.52
N CYS A 86 7.57 -16.49 31.68
CA CYS A 86 6.30 -15.80 31.93
C CYS A 86 5.13 -16.75 31.68
N GLU A 87 4.00 -16.46 32.31
CA GLU A 87 2.73 -17.15 32.03
C GLU A 87 2.22 -16.79 30.64
N GLU A 88 1.55 -17.74 29.98
CA GLU A 88 0.95 -17.55 28.66
C GLU A 88 -0.33 -16.72 28.75
N SER A 89 -0.75 -16.10 27.63
CA SER A 89 -1.95 -15.25 27.64
C SER A 89 -3.22 -16.02 28.09
N PRO A 90 -4.05 -15.46 28.98
CA PRO A 90 -5.26 -16.13 29.48
C PRO A 90 -6.34 -16.29 28.40
N SER A 91 -6.23 -15.54 27.30
CA SER A 91 -7.08 -15.70 26.11
C SER A 91 -6.85 -17.05 25.42
N LEU A 92 -5.70 -17.69 25.64
CA LEU A 92 -5.36 -18.98 25.07
C LEU A 92 -5.91 -20.11 25.93
N LYS A 93 -7.07 -20.67 25.55
CA LYS A 93 -7.68 -21.81 26.25
C LYS A 93 -6.78 -23.05 26.33
N ILE A 94 -5.84 -23.20 25.39
CA ILE A 94 -4.91 -24.34 25.34
C ILE A 94 -3.85 -24.24 26.44
N ALA A 95 -3.49 -23.03 26.86
CA ALA A 95 -2.55 -22.79 27.94
C ALA A 95 -3.24 -22.74 29.33
N ALA A 96 -4.56 -22.97 29.38
CA ALA A 96 -5.31 -22.96 30.63
C ALA A 96 -5.03 -24.24 31.43
N CYS A 97 -4.18 -24.11 32.45
CA CYS A 97 -3.89 -25.18 33.40
C CYS A 97 -4.85 -25.13 34.59
N LYS A 98 -5.27 -26.30 35.10
CA LYS A 98 -6.11 -26.40 36.31
C LYS A 98 -5.29 -26.48 37.59
N ASN A 99 -4.15 -27.16 37.55
CA ASN A 99 -3.23 -27.34 38.65
C ASN A 99 -1.80 -27.05 38.19
N ASP A 100 -1.00 -26.46 39.07
CA ASP A 100 0.43 -26.23 38.87
C ASP A 100 1.26 -27.38 39.47
N THR A 101 0.94 -28.61 39.06
CA THR A 101 1.69 -29.79 39.50
C THR A 101 2.89 -29.98 38.60
N HIS A 102 4.04 -29.59 39.13
CA HIS A 102 5.38 -29.83 38.58
C HIS A 102 5.76 -31.32 38.59
#